data_AF-N1UBH9-F1
#
_entry.id   AF-N1UBH9-F1
#
_cell.length_a   1.000
_cell.length_b   1.000
_cell.length_c   1.000
_cell.angle_alpha   90.00
_cell.angle_beta   90.00
_cell.angle_gamma   90.00
#
_symmetry.space_group_name_H-M   'P 1'
#
loop_
_entity.id
_entity.type
_entity.pdbx_description
1 polymer ?
#
loop_
_entity_poly.entity_id
_entity_poly.type
_entity_poly.pdbx_seq_one_letter_code
_entity_poly.pdbx_strand_id
1 'polypeptide(L)'
;MITVDPEQRQEIVTKLAQENLIPAGVQGWELFNVDKFTETQFDKDIKKYRALKGAIEQSLMTLRSVDKAYVNIAFPEDELFSSNSSPVKASVILHYIPGVESLSRKEVKGIVNLVSRAVPKLKPENVSVADADGKIISDFEEDLEKERLELRIVQEKLRIGEEQRIQRLIDMRNTLRWLLGGEDRVDITRFEYNLNWDKESYKDNSVSPVVAIPDNPNTPYSELKLVDGYSLKVSSKETKEDFKGRGFTPDGPAGTEPNIPPGYKDTDYQKSEYSKSENINNYEFNRRVSEVQKQPWKVEKVNLSVVIDGMWEKKRKRTEPVTIENTFRFPKTNSDKFVKTLSPPSESIRQEAIRFRSSRFQKTDPLSSRRKTKNSANKKRSAR
;
A
#
# COMPACT_ATOMS: atom_id res chain seq x y z
N MET A 1 -21.79 -56.81 -22.44
CA MET A 1 -20.51 -57.37 -21.94
C MET A 1 -19.91 -58.15 -23.10
N ILE A 2 -18.76 -57.72 -23.63
CA ILE A 2 -18.08 -58.43 -24.73
C ILE A 2 -17.09 -59.39 -24.07
N THR A 3 -17.27 -60.69 -24.28
CA THR A 3 -16.37 -61.73 -23.76
C THR A 3 -15.43 -62.16 -24.87
N VAL A 4 -14.14 -62.19 -24.57
CA VAL A 4 -13.08 -62.50 -25.54
C VAL A 4 -12.22 -63.63 -24.97
N ASP A 5 -11.74 -64.50 -25.85
CA ASP A 5 -10.73 -65.51 -25.50
C ASP A 5 -9.51 -64.84 -24.84
N PRO A 6 -8.98 -65.36 -23.71
CA PRO A 6 -7.79 -64.82 -23.06
C PRO A 6 -6.60 -64.60 -23.99
N GLU A 7 -6.39 -65.45 -25.00
CA GLU A 7 -5.26 -65.34 -25.92
C GLU A 7 -5.42 -64.19 -26.93
N GLN A 8 -6.66 -63.89 -27.33
CA GLN A 8 -6.96 -62.85 -28.34
C GLN A 8 -7.29 -61.50 -27.72
N ARG A 9 -7.42 -61.43 -26.39
CA ARG A 9 -7.81 -60.23 -25.64
C ARG A 9 -6.98 -59.00 -26.06
N GLN A 10 -5.66 -59.16 -26.15
CA GLN A 10 -4.75 -58.04 -26.37
C GLN A 10 -4.80 -57.50 -27.80
N GLU A 11 -4.95 -58.39 -28.79
CA GLU A 11 -5.12 -58.00 -30.19
C GLU A 11 -6.44 -57.24 -30.40
N ILE A 12 -7.54 -57.75 -29.81
CA ILE A 12 -8.86 -57.13 -29.95
C ILE A 12 -8.93 -55.77 -29.24
N VAL A 13 -8.34 -55.64 -28.04
CA VAL A 13 -8.23 -54.35 -27.34
C VAL A 13 -7.43 -53.32 -28.16
N THR A 14 -6.38 -53.77 -28.86
CA THR A 14 -5.58 -52.90 -29.75
C THR A 14 -6.36 -52.45 -30.98
N LYS A 15 -7.11 -53.35 -31.63
CA LYS A 15 -7.99 -53.01 -32.77
C LYS A 15 -9.09 -52.04 -32.38
N LEU A 16 -9.73 -52.25 -31.24
CA LEU A 16 -10.74 -51.33 -30.70
C LEU A 16 -10.16 -49.94 -30.40
N ALA A 17 -8.92 -49.87 -29.91
CA ALA A 17 -8.23 -48.59 -29.71
C ALA A 17 -7.92 -47.86 -31.02
N GLN A 18 -7.56 -48.59 -32.10
CA GLN A 18 -7.36 -48.00 -33.43
C GLN A 18 -8.64 -47.39 -34.02
N GLU A 19 -9.80 -47.98 -33.71
CA GLU A 19 -11.11 -47.49 -34.13
C GLU A 19 -11.73 -46.46 -33.17
N ASN A 20 -10.97 -45.98 -32.17
CA ASN A 20 -11.42 -45.07 -31.11
C ASN A 20 -12.59 -45.61 -30.24
N LEU A 21 -12.71 -46.93 -30.10
CA LEU A 21 -13.77 -47.62 -29.34
C LEU A 21 -13.22 -48.29 -28.08
N ILE A 22 -12.54 -47.54 -27.21
CA ILE A 22 -11.95 -48.08 -25.98
C ILE A 22 -13.04 -48.34 -24.93
N PRO A 23 -13.21 -49.58 -24.42
CA PRO A 23 -14.18 -49.89 -23.37
C PRO A 23 -13.84 -49.16 -22.06
N ALA A 24 -14.86 -48.63 -21.38
CA ALA A 24 -14.70 -48.02 -20.05
C ALA A 24 -14.20 -49.07 -19.03
N GLY A 25 -13.03 -48.83 -18.43
CA GLY A 25 -12.44 -49.69 -17.39
C GLY A 25 -11.09 -50.35 -17.74
N VAL A 26 -10.57 -50.17 -18.96
CA VAL A 26 -9.21 -50.63 -19.33
C VAL A 26 -8.18 -49.60 -18.85
N GLN A 27 -7.25 -49.99 -17.98
CA GLN A 27 -6.13 -49.12 -17.59
C GLN A 27 -5.28 -48.82 -18.85
N GLY A 28 -5.16 -47.55 -19.21
CA GLY A 28 -4.50 -47.11 -20.45
C GLY A 28 -3.03 -47.56 -20.60
N TRP A 29 -2.42 -48.08 -19.53
CA TRP A 29 -1.05 -48.59 -19.51
C TRP A 29 -0.84 -49.91 -20.25
N GLU A 30 -1.85 -50.79 -20.28
CA GLU A 30 -1.73 -52.11 -20.95
C GLU A 30 -1.64 -51.97 -22.48
N LEU A 31 -2.20 -50.90 -23.04
CA LEU A 31 -2.19 -50.58 -24.48
C LEU A 31 -0.80 -50.16 -24.99
N PHE A 32 0.12 -49.77 -24.11
CA PHE A 32 1.46 -49.29 -24.48
C PHE A 32 2.58 -50.31 -24.26
N ASN A 33 2.25 -51.50 -23.73
CA ASN A 33 3.22 -52.54 -23.36
C ASN A 33 3.62 -53.45 -24.55
N VAL A 34 3.64 -52.90 -25.77
CA VAL A 34 4.15 -53.60 -26.94
C VAL A 34 5.59 -53.14 -27.14
N ASP A 35 6.53 -53.89 -26.57
CA ASP A 35 7.96 -53.68 -26.79
C ASP A 35 8.27 -53.86 -28.28
N LYS A 36 8.25 -52.76 -29.03
CA LYS A 36 8.76 -52.74 -30.40
C LYS A 36 10.28 -52.78 -30.30
N PHE A 37 10.89 -53.82 -30.86
CA PHE A 37 12.35 -53.98 -30.93
C PHE A 37 13.09 -52.76 -31.54
N THR A 38 12.37 -51.87 -32.23
CA THR A 38 12.90 -50.65 -32.87
C THR A 38 12.87 -49.40 -31.97
N GLU A 39 12.46 -49.48 -30.70
CA GLU A 39 12.30 -48.30 -29.84
C GLU A 39 13.62 -47.83 -29.21
N THR A 40 13.90 -46.53 -29.28
CA THR A 40 15.11 -45.92 -28.70
C THR A 40 14.93 -45.63 -27.21
N GLN A 41 16.04 -45.43 -26.47
CA GLN A 41 15.97 -45.03 -25.05
C GLN A 41 15.26 -43.68 -24.87
N PHE A 42 15.47 -42.75 -25.80
CA PHE A 42 14.80 -41.47 -25.84
C PHE A 42 13.28 -41.60 -25.95
N ASP A 43 12.79 -42.51 -26.80
CA ASP A 43 11.35 -42.79 -26.94
C ASP A 43 10.77 -43.34 -25.63
N LYS A 44 11.49 -44.25 -24.95
CA LYS A 44 11.09 -44.79 -23.65
C LYS A 44 10.99 -43.70 -22.59
N ASP A 45 11.93 -42.77 -22.57
CA ASP A 45 11.94 -41.66 -21.62
C ASP A 45 10.78 -40.68 -21.90
N ILE A 46 10.50 -40.34 -23.16
CA ILE A 46 9.32 -39.55 -23.53
C ILE A 46 8.04 -40.24 -23.09
N LYS A 47 7.91 -41.55 -23.36
CA LYS A 47 6.74 -42.32 -22.93
C LYS A 47 6.58 -42.25 -21.42
N LYS A 48 7.66 -42.49 -20.66
CA LYS A 48 7.68 -42.41 -19.18
C LYS A 48 7.28 -41.02 -18.66
N TYR A 49 7.75 -39.95 -19.29
CA TYR A 49 7.38 -38.59 -18.88
C TYR A 49 5.92 -38.27 -19.18
N ARG A 50 5.41 -38.65 -20.36
CA ARG A 50 4.00 -38.50 -20.72
C ARG A 50 3.08 -39.27 -19.77
N ALA A 51 3.48 -40.49 -19.46
CA ALA A 51 2.89 -41.38 -18.47
C ALA A 51 2.80 -40.73 -17.08
N LEU A 52 3.92 -40.23 -16.57
CA LEU A 52 4.01 -39.61 -15.25
C LEU A 52 3.16 -38.32 -15.18
N LYS A 53 3.22 -37.48 -16.22
CA LYS A 53 2.37 -36.30 -16.35
C LYS A 53 0.88 -36.66 -16.26
N GLY A 54 0.42 -37.63 -17.05
CA GLY A 54 -0.97 -38.06 -17.04
C GLY A 54 -1.41 -38.61 -15.69
N ALA A 55 -0.55 -39.36 -15.00
CA ALA A 55 -0.85 -39.86 -13.65
C ALA A 55 -1.02 -38.72 -12.62
N ILE A 56 -0.18 -37.68 -12.69
CA ILE A 56 -0.30 -36.51 -11.81
C ILE A 56 -1.59 -35.74 -12.13
N GLU A 57 -1.89 -35.50 -13.41
CA GLU A 57 -3.13 -34.83 -13.83
C GLU A 57 -4.37 -35.55 -13.29
N GLN A 58 -4.43 -36.88 -13.47
CA GLN A 58 -5.51 -37.71 -12.92
C GLN A 58 -5.58 -37.64 -11.40
N SER A 59 -4.44 -37.66 -10.70
CA SER A 59 -4.40 -37.54 -9.24
C SER A 59 -4.91 -36.17 -8.77
N LEU A 60 -4.57 -35.09 -9.46
CA LEU A 60 -5.04 -33.74 -9.10
C LEU A 60 -6.55 -33.58 -9.36
N MET A 61 -7.08 -34.20 -10.42
CA MET A 61 -8.53 -34.22 -10.71
C MET A 61 -9.34 -35.01 -9.66
N THR A 62 -8.72 -35.82 -8.80
CA THR A 62 -9.44 -36.45 -7.67
C THR A 62 -9.74 -35.48 -6.53
N LEU A 63 -9.11 -34.31 -6.52
CA LEU A 63 -9.36 -33.28 -5.51
C LEU A 63 -10.73 -32.63 -5.76
N ARG A 64 -11.52 -32.48 -4.70
CA ARG A 64 -12.91 -31.97 -4.77
C ARG A 64 -13.06 -30.58 -5.40
N SER A 65 -11.99 -29.80 -5.44
CA SER A 65 -12.00 -28.40 -5.88
C SER A 65 -11.50 -28.24 -7.32
N VAL A 66 -11.03 -29.32 -7.97
CA VAL A 66 -10.38 -29.30 -9.28
C VAL A 66 -11.24 -30.04 -10.31
N ASP A 67 -11.65 -29.36 -11.37
CA ASP A 67 -12.33 -29.97 -12.54
C ASP A 67 -11.31 -30.55 -13.52
N LYS A 68 -10.30 -29.75 -13.90
CA LYS A 68 -9.22 -30.18 -14.80
C LYS A 68 -7.88 -29.70 -14.28
N ALA A 69 -6.85 -30.48 -14.55
CA ALA A 69 -5.47 -30.13 -14.26
C ALA A 69 -4.61 -30.37 -15.49
N TYR A 70 -3.74 -29.41 -15.80
CA TYR A 70 -2.70 -29.55 -16.81
C TYR A 70 -1.35 -29.41 -16.14
N VAL A 71 -0.48 -30.39 -16.35
CA VAL A 71 0.85 -30.41 -15.72
C VAL A 71 1.91 -30.36 -16.80
N ASN A 72 2.86 -29.45 -16.68
CA ASN A 72 4.03 -29.40 -17.54
C ASN A 72 5.29 -29.56 -16.68
N ILE A 73 6.18 -30.45 -17.08
CA ILE A 73 7.43 -30.71 -16.35
C ILE A 73 8.57 -30.46 -17.32
N ALA A 74 9.46 -29.55 -16.93
CA ALA A 74 10.69 -29.26 -17.65
C ALA A 74 11.84 -30.06 -17.02
N PHE A 75 12.28 -31.10 -17.72
CA PHE A 75 13.47 -31.85 -17.37
C PHE A 75 14.69 -31.20 -18.02
N PRO A 76 15.79 -30.99 -17.29
CA PRO A 76 17.05 -30.52 -17.86
C PRO A 76 17.65 -31.60 -18.78
N GLU A 77 18.42 -31.20 -19.78
CA GLU A 77 19.23 -32.13 -20.57
C GLU A 77 20.47 -32.55 -19.76
N ASP A 78 20.83 -33.84 -19.84
CA ASP A 78 22.03 -34.38 -19.19
C ASP A 78 23.27 -33.98 -20.00
N GLU A 79 23.90 -32.85 -19.64
CA GLU A 79 25.19 -32.46 -20.21
C GLU A 79 26.33 -33.28 -19.59
N LEU A 80 26.95 -34.17 -20.38
CA LEU A 80 28.03 -35.09 -19.95
C LEU A 80 29.27 -34.40 -19.34
N PHE A 81 29.37 -33.07 -19.44
CA PHE A 81 30.56 -32.29 -19.03
C PHE A 81 30.25 -31.04 -18.19
N SER A 82 28.99 -30.84 -17.77
CA SER A 82 28.62 -29.67 -16.95
C SER A 82 28.41 -30.06 -15.50
N SER A 83 29.08 -29.33 -14.60
CA SER A 83 28.91 -29.48 -13.15
C SER A 83 27.57 -28.90 -12.65
N ASN A 84 26.86 -28.14 -13.51
CA ASN A 84 25.67 -27.40 -13.16
C ASN A 84 24.48 -27.87 -14.00
N SER A 85 23.84 -28.98 -13.60
CA SER A 85 22.55 -29.37 -14.18
C SER A 85 21.47 -28.36 -13.76
N SER A 86 20.73 -27.82 -14.72
CA SER A 86 19.55 -26.99 -14.43
C SER A 86 18.56 -27.78 -13.56
N PRO A 87 17.88 -27.15 -12.58
CA PRO A 87 16.94 -27.88 -11.74
C PRO A 87 15.68 -28.27 -12.53
N VAL A 88 15.07 -29.40 -12.17
CA VAL A 88 13.75 -29.79 -12.69
C VAL A 88 12.73 -28.75 -12.22
N LYS A 89 11.85 -28.31 -13.13
CA LYS A 89 10.77 -27.36 -12.85
C LYS A 89 9.43 -27.94 -13.27
N ALA A 90 8.36 -27.54 -12.59
CA ALA A 90 7.00 -27.91 -12.96
C ALA A 90 6.07 -26.71 -12.94
N SER A 91 5.13 -26.68 -13.88
CA SER A 91 4.02 -25.74 -13.93
C SER A 91 2.72 -26.53 -13.95
N VAL A 92 1.79 -26.14 -13.08
CA VAL A 92 0.49 -26.77 -12.94
C VAL A 92 -0.57 -25.72 -13.17
N ILE A 93 -1.47 -25.96 -14.12
CA ILE A 93 -2.63 -25.11 -14.37
C ILE A 93 -3.86 -25.87 -13.90
N LEU A 94 -4.67 -25.23 -13.05
CA LEU A 94 -5.88 -25.81 -12.49
C LEU A 94 -7.10 -25.09 -13.04
N HIS A 95 -8.11 -25.86 -13.40
CA HIS A 95 -9.46 -25.39 -13.62
C HIS A 95 -10.32 -25.87 -12.45
N TYR A 96 -11.05 -24.96 -11.82
CA TYR A 96 -11.91 -25.33 -10.70
C TYR A 96 -13.28 -25.82 -11.14
N ILE A 97 -13.93 -26.55 -10.23
CA ILE A 97 -15.33 -26.90 -10.37
C ILE A 97 -16.20 -25.63 -10.27
N PRO A 98 -17.31 -25.52 -11.02
CA PRO A 98 -18.23 -24.40 -10.90
C PRO A 98 -18.64 -24.12 -9.45
N GLY A 99 -18.53 -22.87 -9.03
CA GLY A 99 -18.84 -22.41 -7.66
C GLY A 99 -17.63 -22.33 -6.71
N VAL A 100 -16.45 -22.76 -7.15
CA VAL A 100 -15.19 -22.53 -6.42
C VAL A 100 -14.42 -21.41 -7.12
N GLU A 101 -14.20 -20.29 -6.42
CA GLU A 101 -13.45 -19.14 -6.95
C GLU A 101 -11.96 -19.19 -6.64
N SER A 102 -11.56 -19.89 -5.57
CA SER A 102 -10.15 -20.01 -5.19
C SER A 102 -9.88 -21.22 -4.29
N LEU A 103 -8.63 -21.69 -4.31
CA LEU A 103 -8.14 -22.73 -3.41
C LEU A 103 -7.54 -22.11 -2.15
N SER A 104 -7.71 -22.80 -1.01
CA SER A 104 -7.04 -22.40 0.22
C SER A 104 -5.53 -22.62 0.13
N ARG A 105 -4.75 -21.82 0.86
CA ARG A 105 -3.28 -21.97 0.96
C ARG A 105 -2.85 -23.40 1.36
N LYS A 106 -3.65 -24.09 2.17
CA LYS A 106 -3.37 -25.48 2.57
C LYS A 106 -3.53 -26.45 1.40
N GLU A 107 -4.57 -26.28 0.58
CA GLU A 107 -4.80 -27.13 -0.59
C GLU A 107 -3.71 -26.94 -1.63
N VAL A 108 -3.35 -25.70 -1.95
CA VAL A 108 -2.29 -25.41 -2.94
C VAL A 108 -0.94 -25.92 -2.46
N LYS A 109 -0.60 -25.77 -1.16
CA LYS A 109 0.62 -26.36 -0.59
C LYS A 109 0.59 -27.89 -0.64
N GLY A 110 -0.59 -28.50 -0.48
CA GLY A 110 -0.81 -29.93 -0.69
C GLY A 110 -0.51 -30.34 -2.13
N ILE A 111 -1.01 -29.59 -3.11
CA ILE A 111 -0.78 -29.80 -4.55
C ILE A 111 0.71 -29.68 -4.88
N VAL A 112 1.37 -28.60 -4.46
CA VAL A 112 2.81 -28.38 -4.64
C VAL A 112 3.62 -29.56 -4.11
N ASN A 113 3.34 -30.00 -2.88
CA ASN A 113 4.04 -31.12 -2.27
C ASN A 113 3.76 -32.46 -2.94
N LEU A 114 2.53 -32.68 -3.42
CA LEU A 114 2.17 -33.89 -4.16
C LEU A 114 2.97 -33.97 -5.46
N VAL A 115 2.99 -32.88 -6.22
CA VAL A 115 3.70 -32.79 -7.51
C VAL A 115 5.21 -32.90 -7.30
N SER A 116 5.79 -32.19 -6.32
CA SER A 116 7.22 -32.25 -6.04
C SER A 116 7.69 -33.64 -5.63
N ARG A 117 6.83 -34.41 -4.93
CA ARG A 117 7.15 -35.79 -4.52
C ARG A 117 6.93 -36.81 -5.64
N ALA A 118 6.03 -36.53 -6.57
CA ALA A 118 5.74 -37.39 -7.71
C ALA A 118 6.84 -37.34 -8.78
N VAL A 119 7.57 -36.23 -8.89
CA VAL A 119 8.63 -36.03 -9.89
C VAL A 119 10.01 -36.16 -9.24
N PRO A 120 10.90 -37.04 -9.76
CA PRO A 120 12.26 -37.16 -9.26
C PRO A 120 13.04 -35.85 -9.37
N LYS A 121 13.81 -35.50 -8.32
CA LYS A 121 14.68 -34.30 -8.25
C LYS A 121 13.92 -32.95 -8.36
N LEU A 122 12.59 -32.94 -8.27
CA LEU A 122 11.80 -31.71 -8.25
C LEU A 122 11.68 -31.18 -6.81
N LYS A 123 12.17 -29.97 -6.57
CA LYS A 123 11.99 -29.27 -5.29
C LYS A 123 10.62 -28.57 -5.25
N PRO A 124 9.96 -28.46 -4.09
CA PRO A 124 8.69 -27.72 -3.94
C PRO A 124 8.78 -26.27 -4.44
N GLU A 125 9.92 -25.62 -4.21
CA GLU A 125 10.24 -24.25 -4.65
C GLU A 125 10.18 -24.07 -6.18
N ASN A 126 10.35 -25.16 -6.95
CA ASN A 126 10.36 -25.15 -8.41
C ASN A 126 9.00 -25.55 -9.02
N VAL A 127 7.94 -25.61 -8.21
CA VAL A 127 6.58 -25.92 -8.66
C VAL A 127 5.75 -24.64 -8.63
N SER A 128 5.32 -24.18 -9.80
CA SER A 128 4.38 -23.07 -9.92
C SER A 128 2.98 -23.60 -10.18
N VAL A 129 2.01 -23.14 -9.40
CA VAL A 129 0.59 -23.47 -9.57
C VAL A 129 -0.15 -22.21 -9.95
N ALA A 130 -0.86 -22.26 -11.08
CA ALA A 130 -1.64 -21.17 -11.62
C ALA A 130 -3.09 -21.58 -11.87
N ASP A 131 -3.96 -20.58 -11.88
CA ASP A 131 -5.37 -20.69 -12.27
C ASP A 131 -5.54 -20.68 -13.79
N ALA A 132 -6.74 -20.99 -14.26
CA ALA A 132 -7.17 -20.86 -15.65
C ALA A 132 -6.98 -19.43 -16.19
N ASP A 133 -7.10 -18.41 -15.33
CA ASP A 133 -6.89 -17.00 -15.67
C ASP A 133 -5.40 -16.59 -15.68
N GLY A 134 -4.48 -17.52 -15.44
CA GLY A 134 -3.03 -17.26 -15.43
C GLY A 134 -2.51 -16.61 -14.13
N LYS A 135 -3.36 -16.46 -13.11
CA LYS A 135 -2.93 -16.01 -11.77
C LYS A 135 -2.12 -17.10 -11.08
N ILE A 136 -0.89 -16.78 -10.68
CA ILE A 136 -0.07 -17.69 -9.86
C ILE A 136 -0.62 -17.69 -8.43
N ILE A 137 -0.89 -18.88 -7.89
CA ILE A 137 -1.49 -19.07 -6.56
C ILE A 137 -0.45 -19.67 -5.60
N SER A 138 0.61 -20.31 -6.11
CA SER A 138 1.66 -20.92 -5.30
C SER A 138 2.62 -19.93 -4.64
N ASP A 139 2.54 -18.63 -4.98
CA ASP A 139 3.42 -17.60 -4.42
C ASP A 139 2.94 -17.15 -3.04
N PHE A 140 3.18 -18.01 -2.05
CA PHE A 140 2.81 -17.72 -0.67
C PHE A 140 3.90 -17.00 0.12
N GLU A 141 5.13 -17.03 -0.38
CA GLU A 141 6.31 -16.54 0.33
C GLU A 141 6.32 -15.01 0.32
N GLU A 142 6.03 -14.40 -0.84
CA GLU A 142 5.93 -12.95 -0.95
C GLU A 142 4.76 -12.40 -0.11
N ASP A 143 3.60 -13.07 -0.11
CA ASP A 143 2.44 -12.68 0.69
C ASP A 143 2.68 -12.84 2.20
N LEU A 144 3.32 -13.93 2.64
CA LEU A 144 3.67 -14.15 4.05
C LEU A 144 4.71 -13.16 4.55
N GLU A 145 5.69 -12.82 3.73
CA GLU A 145 6.68 -11.80 4.07
C GLU A 145 6.03 -10.43 4.18
N LYS A 146 5.14 -10.06 3.25
CA LYS A 146 4.34 -8.83 3.33
C LYS A 146 3.52 -8.79 4.61
N GLU A 147 2.77 -9.85 4.92
CA GLU A 147 1.94 -9.93 6.12
C GLU A 147 2.78 -9.85 7.41
N ARG A 148 3.94 -10.52 7.46
CA ARG A 148 4.88 -10.41 8.58
C ARG A 148 5.49 -9.02 8.73
N LEU A 149 5.82 -8.37 7.62
CA LEU A 149 6.35 -7.01 7.60
C LEU A 149 5.28 -6.02 8.08
N GLU A 150 4.03 -6.16 7.63
CA GLU A 150 2.90 -5.35 8.08
C GLU A 150 2.65 -5.49 9.58
N LEU A 151 2.61 -6.72 10.10
CA LEU A 151 2.47 -6.98 11.54
C LEU A 151 3.61 -6.34 12.34
N ARG A 152 4.86 -6.44 11.85
CA ARG A 152 6.02 -5.80 12.50
C ARG A 152 5.90 -4.28 12.50
N ILE A 153 5.46 -3.69 11.39
CA ILE A 153 5.24 -2.24 11.28
C ILE A 153 4.15 -1.79 12.28
N VAL A 154 3.06 -2.54 12.40
CA VAL A 154 1.98 -2.23 13.36
C VAL A 154 2.48 -2.27 14.80
N GLN A 155 3.24 -3.31 15.16
CA GLN A 155 3.83 -3.44 16.50
C GLN A 155 4.78 -2.27 16.81
N GLU A 156 5.62 -1.88 15.85
CA GLU A 156 6.54 -0.77 16.01
C GLU A 156 5.81 0.58 16.17
N LYS A 157 4.74 0.81 15.38
CA LYS A 157 3.88 1.99 15.53
C LYS A 157 3.26 2.09 16.92
N LEU A 158 2.75 0.97 17.45
CA LEU A 158 2.19 0.92 18.80
C LEU A 158 3.25 1.24 19.86
N ARG A 159 4.45 0.67 19.72
CA ARG A 159 5.57 0.93 20.62
C ARG A 159 5.96 2.40 20.65
N ILE A 160 6.23 2.99 19.48
CA ILE A 160 6.60 4.41 19.37
C ILE A 160 5.45 5.28 19.91
N GLY A 161 4.20 4.94 19.61
CA GLY A 161 3.04 5.66 20.13
C GLY A 161 2.96 5.70 21.65
N GLU A 162 3.19 4.56 22.31
CA GLU A 162 3.22 4.47 23.77
C GLU A 162 4.42 5.21 24.38
N GLU A 163 5.61 5.08 23.80
CA GLU A 163 6.80 5.82 24.25
C GLU A 163 6.56 7.34 24.20
N GLN A 164 6.00 7.85 23.09
CA GLN A 164 5.66 9.27 22.94
C GLN A 164 4.57 9.70 23.92
N ARG A 165 3.55 8.85 24.13
CA ARG A 165 2.48 9.11 25.10
C ARG A 165 3.03 9.22 26.52
N ILE A 166 3.88 8.30 26.95
CA ILE A 166 4.49 8.31 28.30
C ILE A 166 5.36 9.55 28.47
N GLN A 167 6.23 9.85 27.50
CA GLN A 167 7.09 11.03 27.56
C GLN A 167 6.27 12.31 27.69
N ARG A 168 5.22 12.46 26.87
CA ARG A 168 4.31 13.61 26.96
C ARG A 168 3.56 13.68 28.27
N LEU A 169 3.12 12.55 28.82
CA LEU A 169 2.47 12.52 30.13
C LEU A 169 3.41 13.01 31.23
N ILE A 170 4.69 12.61 31.19
CA ILE A 170 5.71 13.06 32.15
C ILE A 170 5.93 14.57 32.01
N ASP A 171 6.11 15.07 30.79
CA ASP A 171 6.29 16.50 30.52
C ASP A 171 5.09 17.33 31.00
N MET A 172 3.86 16.88 30.70
CA MET A 172 2.63 17.52 31.15
C MET A 172 2.49 17.50 32.66
N ARG A 173 2.79 16.37 33.31
CA ARG A 173 2.78 16.28 34.77
C ARG A 173 3.77 17.25 35.40
N ASN A 174 4.99 17.34 34.85
CA ASN A 174 6.03 18.23 35.38
C ASN A 174 5.67 19.71 35.20
N THR A 175 5.18 20.09 34.00
CA THR A 175 4.71 21.46 33.74
C THR A 175 3.53 21.83 34.65
N LEU A 176 2.54 20.95 34.80
CA LEU A 176 1.40 21.18 35.71
C LEU A 176 1.84 21.30 37.17
N ARG A 177 2.77 20.47 37.63
CA ARG A 177 3.30 20.52 39.00
C ARG A 177 4.00 21.86 39.29
N TRP A 178 4.83 22.32 38.36
CA TRP A 178 5.51 23.61 38.46
C TRP A 178 4.50 24.77 38.50
N LEU A 179 3.52 24.73 37.60
CA LEU A 179 2.54 25.78 37.42
C LEU A 179 1.55 25.90 38.58
N LEU A 180 1.15 24.76 39.15
CA LEU A 180 0.09 24.65 40.15
C LEU A 180 0.66 24.39 41.56
N GLY A 181 1.94 24.65 41.79
CA GLY A 181 2.49 24.89 43.13
C GLY A 181 2.53 23.70 44.08
N GLY A 182 2.85 22.49 43.61
CA GLY A 182 3.21 21.38 44.50
C GLY A 182 3.03 19.98 43.92
N GLU A 183 3.90 19.07 44.35
CA GLU A 183 4.03 17.68 43.89
C GLU A 183 2.78 16.82 44.14
N ASP A 184 2.06 17.09 45.24
CA ASP A 184 0.90 16.30 45.71
C ASP A 184 -0.47 16.88 45.30
N ARG A 185 -0.51 18.06 44.67
CA ARG A 185 -1.77 18.77 44.43
C ARG A 185 -2.42 18.48 43.10
N VAL A 186 -1.73 17.82 42.19
CA VAL A 186 -2.18 17.64 40.82
C VAL A 186 -2.06 16.19 40.42
N ASP A 187 -3.16 15.64 39.91
CA ASP A 187 -3.19 14.31 39.33
C ASP A 187 -3.87 14.32 37.96
N ILE A 188 -3.38 13.48 37.05
CA ILE A 188 -3.91 13.35 35.69
C ILE A 188 -4.82 12.13 35.66
N THR A 189 -6.12 12.36 35.65
CA THR A 189 -7.13 11.29 35.65
C THR A 189 -7.30 10.60 34.30
N ARG A 190 -7.15 11.37 33.22
CA ARG A 190 -7.24 10.84 31.85
C ARG A 190 -6.29 11.61 30.96
N PHE A 191 -5.51 10.85 30.20
CA PHE A 191 -4.68 11.35 29.12
C PHE A 191 -4.97 10.50 27.89
N GLU A 192 -5.33 11.13 26.79
CA GLU A 192 -5.39 10.52 25.46
C GLU A 192 -4.46 11.29 24.53
N TYR A 193 -3.68 10.56 23.76
CA TYR A 193 -2.67 11.11 22.86
C TYR A 193 -2.77 10.37 21.55
N ASN A 194 -3.42 10.98 20.57
CA ASN A 194 -3.68 10.39 19.27
C ASN A 194 -2.65 10.89 18.26
N LEU A 195 -1.99 9.94 17.62
CA LEU A 195 -1.03 10.16 16.55
C LEU A 195 -1.66 9.74 15.23
N ASN A 196 -1.62 10.63 14.24
CA ASN A 196 -1.89 10.29 12.86
C ASN A 196 -0.61 9.68 12.27
N TRP A 197 -0.72 8.48 11.66
CA TRP A 197 0.40 7.72 11.11
C TRP A 197 0.49 7.73 9.56
N ASP A 198 -0.24 8.65 8.94
CA ASP A 198 -0.39 8.73 7.50
C ASP A 198 0.93 9.19 6.87
N LYS A 199 1.33 8.50 5.80
CA LYS A 199 2.50 8.88 5.01
C LYS A 199 2.07 9.93 3.99
N GLU A 200 2.50 11.17 4.19
CA GLU A 200 2.36 12.21 3.19
C GLU A 200 3.59 12.22 2.26
N SER A 201 3.39 11.91 0.98
CA SER A 201 4.35 12.15 -0.08
C SER A 201 3.77 13.16 -1.08
N TYR A 202 4.56 14.15 -1.45
CA TYR A 202 4.22 15.07 -2.53
C TYR A 202 5.44 15.30 -3.40
N LYS A 203 5.18 15.46 -4.70
CA LYS A 203 6.17 15.81 -5.71
C LYS A 203 5.84 17.22 -6.19
N ASP A 204 6.67 18.17 -5.81
CA ASP A 204 6.58 19.53 -6.36
C ASP A 204 7.50 19.63 -7.58
N ASN A 205 6.96 20.17 -8.67
CA ASN A 205 7.70 20.48 -9.89
C ASN A 205 7.51 21.96 -10.20
N SER A 206 8.22 22.79 -9.45
CA SER A 206 8.17 24.24 -9.60
C SER A 206 9.23 24.71 -10.60
N VAL A 207 8.82 25.65 -11.44
CA VAL A 207 9.66 26.34 -12.42
C VAL A 207 9.68 27.82 -12.05
N SER A 208 10.81 28.29 -11.52
CA SER A 208 11.05 29.70 -11.20
C SER A 208 12.09 30.26 -12.18
N PRO A 209 12.03 31.54 -12.63
CA PRO A 209 11.27 32.67 -12.07
C PRO A 209 10.37 33.37 -13.11
N VAL A 210 9.06 33.15 -13.01
CA VAL A 210 8.06 34.07 -13.57
C VAL A 210 7.66 35.05 -12.47
N VAL A 211 7.75 36.36 -12.73
CA VAL A 211 7.22 37.37 -11.82
C VAL A 211 5.82 37.71 -12.32
N ALA A 212 4.83 37.62 -11.44
CA ALA A 212 3.47 38.05 -11.75
C ALA A 212 3.47 39.57 -11.99
N ILE A 213 3.07 39.98 -13.19
CA ILE A 213 2.78 41.40 -13.48
C ILE A 213 1.33 41.66 -13.09
N PRO A 214 0.99 42.84 -12.57
CA PRO A 214 -0.42 43.23 -12.39
C PRO A 214 -1.19 43.10 -13.71
N ASP A 215 -2.41 42.56 -13.59
CA ASP A 215 -3.27 42.20 -14.71
C ASP A 215 -3.61 43.41 -15.61
N ASN A 216 -3.48 43.24 -16.92
CA ASN A 216 -3.75 44.30 -17.89
C ASN A 216 -5.23 44.20 -18.33
N PRO A 217 -6.07 45.22 -18.08
CA PRO A 217 -7.51 45.13 -18.35
C PRO A 217 -7.88 45.02 -19.85
N ASN A 218 -6.91 45.19 -20.77
CA ASN A 218 -7.12 45.05 -22.21
C ASN A 218 -6.85 43.63 -22.73
N THR A 219 -6.31 42.73 -21.90
CA THR A 219 -6.07 41.34 -22.25
C THR A 219 -6.94 40.43 -21.38
N PRO A 220 -7.57 39.39 -21.94
CA PRO A 220 -8.47 38.50 -21.18
C PRO A 220 -7.74 37.52 -20.25
N TYR A 221 -6.40 37.57 -20.17
CA TYR A 221 -5.58 36.62 -19.42
C TYR A 221 -4.48 37.33 -18.65
N SER A 222 -4.20 36.83 -17.45
CA SER A 222 -3.15 37.35 -16.58
C SER A 222 -1.77 37.26 -17.24
N GLU A 223 -1.09 38.39 -17.37
CA GLU A 223 0.20 38.49 -18.05
C GLU A 223 1.34 38.07 -17.11
N LEU A 224 1.95 36.92 -17.40
CA LEU A 224 3.21 36.51 -16.79
C LEU A 224 4.35 36.98 -17.69
N LYS A 225 5.30 37.76 -17.15
CA LYS A 225 6.52 38.11 -17.88
C LYS A 225 7.68 37.28 -17.38
N LEU A 226 8.38 36.64 -18.31
CA LEU A 226 9.70 36.08 -18.05
C LEU A 226 10.65 37.22 -17.67
N VAL A 227 11.35 37.08 -16.53
CA VAL A 227 12.46 37.97 -16.21
C VAL A 227 13.67 37.52 -17.03
N ASP A 228 14.02 38.30 -18.05
CA ASP A 228 15.25 38.11 -18.82
C ASP A 228 16.46 38.14 -17.86
N GLY A 229 17.18 37.02 -17.77
CA GLY A 229 18.36 36.85 -16.90
C GLY A 229 18.44 35.52 -16.16
N TYR A 230 17.31 34.81 -15.98
CA TYR A 230 17.28 33.52 -15.26
C TYR A 230 16.93 32.31 -16.12
N SER A 231 16.37 32.52 -17.32
CA SER A 231 16.09 31.48 -18.30
C SER A 231 17.22 31.42 -19.33
N LEU A 232 17.79 30.24 -19.55
CA LEU A 232 18.82 30.02 -20.56
C LEU A 232 18.16 29.90 -21.93
N LYS A 233 18.46 30.82 -22.85
CA LYS A 233 17.98 30.75 -24.23
C LYS A 233 18.73 29.62 -24.97
N VAL A 234 18.05 28.53 -25.28
CA VAL A 234 18.66 27.34 -25.91
C VAL A 234 18.72 27.48 -27.43
N SER A 235 17.66 28.01 -28.03
CA SER A 235 17.65 28.28 -29.47
C SER A 235 16.78 29.48 -29.81
N SER A 236 17.12 30.11 -30.92
CA SER A 236 16.41 31.25 -31.49
C SER A 236 16.29 31.05 -32.98
N LYS A 237 15.09 31.23 -33.52
CA LYS A 237 14.85 31.34 -34.95
C LYS A 237 14.17 32.66 -35.21
N GLU A 238 14.88 33.54 -35.90
CA GLU A 238 14.32 34.77 -36.42
C GLU A 238 14.13 34.60 -37.93
N THR A 239 12.91 34.81 -38.41
CA THR A 239 12.58 34.79 -39.83
C THR A 239 11.97 36.14 -40.16
N LYS A 240 12.61 36.85 -41.09
CA LYS A 240 12.14 38.12 -41.60
C LYS A 240 11.98 38.01 -43.10
N GLU A 241 10.74 38.09 -43.57
CA GLU A 241 10.40 38.10 -44.98
C GLU A 241 9.90 39.50 -45.31
N ASP A 242 10.72 40.28 -46.00
CA ASP A 242 10.34 41.59 -46.52
C ASP A 242 10.20 41.46 -48.04
N PHE A 243 8.96 41.53 -48.53
CA PHE A 243 8.65 41.50 -49.95
C PHE A 243 8.15 42.88 -50.39
N LYS A 244 8.89 43.49 -51.32
CA LYS A 244 8.47 44.70 -52.03
C LYS A 244 8.56 44.43 -53.52
N GLY A 245 7.40 44.20 -54.13
CA GLY A 245 7.31 43.88 -55.54
C GLY A 245 6.00 44.37 -56.14
N ARG A 246 5.87 44.20 -57.45
CA ARG A 246 4.59 44.28 -58.16
C ARG A 246 4.33 42.87 -58.68
N GLY A 247 3.31 42.19 -58.17
CA GLY A 247 3.06 40.81 -58.55
C GLY A 247 1.74 40.24 -58.03
N PHE A 248 0.97 39.72 -58.99
CA PHE A 248 -0.17 38.82 -58.94
C PHE A 248 -0.44 38.09 -57.60
N THR A 249 -1.69 38.16 -57.13
CA THR A 249 -2.25 37.27 -56.12
C THR A 249 -2.20 35.82 -56.62
N PRO A 250 -1.49 34.89 -55.95
CA PRO A 250 -1.62 33.47 -56.22
C PRO A 250 -2.98 33.01 -55.68
N ASP A 251 -3.97 32.92 -56.56
CA ASP A 251 -5.27 32.37 -56.21
C ASP A 251 -5.30 30.87 -56.58
N GLY A 252 -5.38 30.03 -55.56
CA GLY A 252 -5.92 28.67 -55.63
C GLY A 252 -5.10 27.58 -56.35
N PRO A 253 -5.19 26.31 -55.88
CA PRO A 253 -4.61 25.15 -56.57
C PRO A 253 -5.28 24.88 -57.92
N ALA A 254 -4.49 24.36 -58.88
CA ALA A 254 -4.91 24.11 -60.25
C ALA A 254 -6.11 23.14 -60.35
N GLY A 255 -7.15 23.58 -61.06
CA GLY A 255 -8.12 22.68 -61.71
C GLY A 255 -9.57 22.78 -61.24
N THR A 256 -10.25 23.89 -61.51
CA THR A 256 -11.64 23.95 -62.04
C THR A 256 -12.02 25.40 -62.31
N GLU A 257 -12.50 25.72 -63.51
CA GLU A 257 -12.90 27.09 -63.89
C GLU A 257 -14.26 27.47 -63.26
N PRO A 258 -14.38 28.61 -62.54
CA PRO A 258 -15.67 29.18 -62.20
C PRO A 258 -16.24 29.97 -63.39
N ASN A 259 -17.43 29.57 -63.84
CA ASN A 259 -18.21 30.22 -64.88
C ASN A 259 -18.89 31.50 -64.35
N ILE A 260 -18.15 32.60 -64.25
CA ILE A 260 -18.67 33.93 -63.95
C ILE A 260 -18.24 34.88 -65.09
N PRO A 261 -19.15 35.63 -65.72
CA PRO A 261 -18.79 36.54 -66.81
C PRO A 261 -17.87 37.67 -66.32
N PRO A 262 -16.97 38.19 -67.18
CA PRO A 262 -15.89 39.08 -66.77
C PRO A 262 -16.44 40.45 -66.35
N GLY A 263 -16.36 40.75 -65.06
CA GLY A 263 -16.44 42.11 -64.55
C GLY A 263 -15.21 42.90 -64.97
N TYR A 264 -15.41 44.16 -65.36
CA TYR A 264 -14.40 45.10 -65.83
C TYR A 264 -13.07 45.02 -65.06
N LYS A 265 -11.97 44.85 -65.80
CA LYS A 265 -10.60 44.97 -65.27
C LYS A 265 -10.30 46.44 -65.02
N ASP A 266 -10.25 46.83 -63.75
CA ASP A 266 -9.54 48.03 -63.34
C ASP A 266 -8.05 47.68 -63.18
N THR A 267 -7.21 48.32 -63.97
CA THR A 267 -5.76 48.14 -63.95
C THR A 267 -5.17 48.95 -62.80
N ASP A 268 -5.36 48.46 -61.57
CA ASP A 268 -4.75 49.08 -60.41
C ASP A 268 -3.41 48.38 -60.11
N TYR A 269 -2.32 49.08 -60.41
CA TYR A 269 -0.93 48.68 -60.15
C TYR A 269 -0.63 48.72 -58.64
N GLN A 270 -1.32 47.89 -57.85
CA GLN A 270 -1.11 47.85 -56.41
C GLN A 270 0.27 47.30 -56.08
N LYS A 271 1.09 48.16 -55.48
CA LYS A 271 2.38 47.82 -54.90
C LYS A 271 2.12 47.04 -53.62
N SER A 272 2.28 45.71 -53.67
CA SER A 272 2.12 44.87 -52.50
C SER A 272 3.40 44.91 -51.66
N GLU A 273 3.29 45.47 -50.46
CA GLU A 273 4.31 45.39 -49.42
C GLU A 273 3.87 44.31 -48.43
N TYR A 274 4.65 43.23 -48.34
CA TYR A 274 4.44 42.16 -47.37
C TYR A 274 5.65 42.12 -46.45
N SER A 275 5.40 42.22 -45.17
CA SER A 275 6.40 42.04 -44.13
C SER A 275 5.90 40.97 -43.17
N LYS A 276 6.62 39.86 -43.07
CA LYS A 276 6.41 38.86 -42.02
C LYS A 276 7.64 38.81 -41.13
N SER A 277 7.41 39.01 -39.84
CA SER A 277 8.42 38.81 -38.81
C SER A 277 7.94 37.70 -37.90
N GLU A 278 8.72 36.63 -37.81
CA GLU A 278 8.50 35.51 -36.92
C GLU A 278 9.73 35.34 -36.03
N ASN A 279 9.52 35.39 -34.72
CA ASN A 279 10.58 35.20 -33.73
C ASN A 279 10.17 34.07 -32.78
N ILE A 280 10.88 32.94 -32.89
CA ILE A 280 10.69 31.77 -32.04
C ILE A 280 11.90 31.67 -31.11
N ASN A 281 11.67 31.81 -29.81
CA ASN A 281 12.71 31.65 -28.78
C ASN A 281 12.37 30.47 -27.88
N ASN A 282 13.29 29.51 -27.80
CA ASN A 282 13.19 28.37 -26.89
C ASN A 282 14.06 28.61 -25.66
N TYR A 283 13.46 28.44 -24.50
CA TYR A 283 14.11 28.66 -23.21
C TYR A 283 14.16 27.35 -22.41
N GLU A 284 15.26 27.15 -21.70
CA GLU A 284 15.41 26.13 -20.66
C GLU A 284 15.35 26.78 -19.28
N PHE A 285 14.59 26.14 -18.38
CA PHE A 285 14.32 26.63 -17.05
C PHE A 285 14.84 25.64 -16.01
N ASN A 286 15.30 26.16 -14.88
CA ASN A 286 15.60 25.34 -13.72
C ASN A 286 14.32 24.69 -13.20
N ARG A 287 14.33 23.35 -13.17
CA ARG A 287 13.28 22.55 -12.53
C ARG A 287 13.77 22.17 -11.15
N ARG A 288 13.01 22.52 -10.11
CA ARG A 288 13.23 21.95 -8.78
C ARG A 288 12.26 20.80 -8.61
N VAL A 289 12.80 19.58 -8.61
CA VAL A 289 12.06 18.39 -8.19
C VAL A 289 12.39 18.16 -6.73
N SER A 290 11.42 18.39 -5.85
CA SER A 290 11.54 17.99 -4.44
C SER A 290 10.58 16.85 -4.15
N GLU A 291 11.14 15.71 -3.75
CA GLU A 291 10.39 14.61 -3.15
C GLU A 291 10.55 14.71 -1.64
N VAL A 292 9.47 15.07 -0.97
CA VAL A 292 9.47 15.21 0.50
C VAL A 292 8.63 14.09 1.09
N GLN A 293 9.28 13.26 1.89
CA GLN A 293 8.61 12.27 2.74
C GLN A 293 8.60 12.81 4.18
N LYS A 294 7.42 13.17 4.68
CA LYS A 294 7.31 13.65 6.08
C LYS A 294 7.44 12.48 7.04
N GLN A 295 7.89 12.77 8.27
CA GLN A 295 7.94 11.78 9.35
C GLN A 295 6.56 11.15 9.54
N PRO A 296 6.49 9.83 9.81
CA PRO A 296 5.25 9.09 9.71
C PRO A 296 4.34 9.26 10.91
N TRP A 297 4.57 10.23 11.81
CA TRP A 297 3.59 10.56 12.84
C TRP A 297 3.46 12.05 13.08
N LYS A 298 2.21 12.53 13.16
CA LYS A 298 1.84 13.87 13.58
C LYS A 298 0.84 13.78 14.72
N VAL A 299 0.97 14.67 15.71
CA VAL A 299 -0.02 14.75 16.80
C VAL A 299 -1.33 15.27 16.22
N GLU A 300 -2.37 14.44 16.27
CA GLU A 300 -3.69 14.78 15.77
C GLU A 300 -4.52 15.41 16.88
N LYS A 301 -4.55 14.77 18.05
CA LYS A 301 -5.41 15.16 19.16
C LYS A 301 -4.81 14.78 20.50
N VAL A 302 -4.98 15.66 21.49
CA VAL A 302 -4.57 15.43 22.87
C VAL A 302 -5.72 15.78 23.80
N ASN A 303 -6.21 14.82 24.58
CA ASN A 303 -7.21 15.07 25.61
C ASN A 303 -6.57 14.89 26.99
N LEU A 304 -6.74 15.89 27.85
CA LEU A 304 -6.16 15.89 29.18
C LEU A 304 -7.22 16.29 30.22
N SER A 305 -7.43 15.42 31.21
CA SER A 305 -8.29 15.69 32.36
C SER A 305 -7.47 15.72 33.64
N VAL A 306 -7.44 16.89 34.28
CA VAL A 306 -6.60 17.14 35.44
C VAL A 306 -7.49 17.40 36.65
N VAL A 307 -7.15 16.76 37.77
CA VAL A 307 -7.78 17.01 39.06
C VAL A 307 -6.77 17.69 39.98
N ILE A 308 -7.25 18.70 40.68
CA ILE A 308 -6.40 19.56 41.51
C ILE A 308 -6.96 19.59 42.92
N ASP A 309 -6.12 19.39 43.93
CA ASP A 309 -6.51 19.56 45.31
C ASP A 309 -6.66 21.05 45.65
N GLY A 310 -7.79 21.38 46.27
CA GLY A 310 -8.08 22.73 46.73
C GLY A 310 -7.19 23.14 47.89
N MET A 311 -7.15 24.44 48.17
CA MET A 311 -6.65 24.94 49.45
C MET A 311 -7.84 24.95 50.41
N TRP A 312 -7.67 24.30 51.56
CA TRP A 312 -8.75 24.10 52.52
C TRP A 312 -8.45 24.85 53.80
N GLU A 313 -9.31 25.81 54.16
CA GLU A 313 -9.21 26.50 55.45
C GLU A 313 -10.29 26.01 56.40
N LYS A 314 -9.91 25.79 57.66
CA LYS A 314 -10.85 25.47 58.73
C LYS A 314 -11.41 26.77 59.28
N LYS A 315 -12.65 27.09 58.95
CA LYS A 315 -13.34 28.22 59.60
C LYS A 315 -14.05 27.72 60.85
N ARG A 316 -13.73 28.36 61.98
CA ARG A 316 -14.40 28.11 63.26
C ARG A 316 -15.23 29.33 63.61
N LYS A 317 -16.55 29.23 63.41
CA LYS A 317 -17.49 30.20 63.98
C LYS A 317 -17.76 29.81 65.44
N ARG A 318 -17.95 30.81 66.29
CA ARG A 318 -18.02 30.65 67.77
C ARG A 318 -19.18 29.75 68.26
N THR A 319 -20.18 29.48 67.42
CA THR A 319 -21.42 28.77 67.77
C THR A 319 -21.81 27.65 66.80
N GLU A 320 -20.99 27.30 65.81
CA GLU A 320 -21.29 26.28 64.79
C GLU A 320 -20.17 25.20 64.72
N PRO A 321 -20.49 23.97 64.25
CA PRO A 321 -19.48 22.94 64.01
C PRO A 321 -18.43 23.39 62.99
N VAL A 322 -17.19 22.92 63.14
CA VAL A 322 -16.06 23.28 62.27
C VAL A 322 -16.39 22.93 60.82
N THR A 323 -16.51 23.96 59.97
CA THR A 323 -16.77 23.79 58.54
C THR A 323 -15.46 23.96 57.77
N ILE A 324 -15.21 23.07 56.80
CA ILE A 324 -14.03 23.09 55.96
C ILE A 324 -14.45 23.67 54.61
N GLU A 325 -13.95 24.85 54.26
CA GLU A 325 -14.28 25.52 53.00
C GLU A 325 -13.08 25.49 52.04
N ASN A 326 -13.35 25.26 50.76
CA ASN A 326 -12.35 25.37 49.70
C ASN A 326 -12.15 26.86 49.36
N THR A 327 -10.96 27.39 49.62
CA THR A 327 -10.59 28.76 49.30
C THR A 327 -9.93 28.88 47.92
N PHE A 328 -9.56 27.76 47.29
CA PHE A 328 -8.96 27.76 45.97
C PHE A 328 -10.03 27.90 44.88
N ARG A 329 -10.10 29.09 44.29
CA ARG A 329 -10.80 29.31 43.01
C ARG A 329 -9.79 29.30 41.88
N PHE A 330 -10.03 28.45 40.89
CA PHE A 330 -9.26 28.48 39.65
C PHE A 330 -9.45 29.83 38.97
N PRO A 331 -8.39 30.61 38.70
CA PRO A 331 -8.52 31.88 38.00
C PRO A 331 -9.00 31.61 36.58
N LYS A 332 -10.27 31.92 36.28
CA LYS A 332 -10.89 31.74 34.96
C LYS A 332 -10.09 32.45 33.84
N THR A 333 -9.35 33.51 34.18
CA THR A 333 -8.57 34.32 33.22
C THR A 333 -7.25 33.68 32.77
N ASN A 334 -6.75 32.66 33.49
CA ASN A 334 -5.48 31.99 33.15
C ASN A 334 -5.67 30.62 32.48
N SER A 335 -6.92 30.12 32.35
CA SER A 335 -7.18 28.84 31.69
C SER A 335 -6.60 28.80 30.28
N ASP A 336 -6.75 29.89 29.52
CA ASP A 336 -6.33 29.94 28.11
C ASP A 336 -4.82 29.98 27.96
N LYS A 337 -4.12 30.65 28.89
CA LYS A 337 -2.64 30.62 28.93
C LYS A 337 -2.13 29.22 29.25
N PHE A 338 -2.77 28.51 30.18
CA PHE A 338 -2.40 27.14 30.52
C PHE A 338 -2.72 26.15 29.41
N VAL A 339 -3.87 26.30 28.73
CA VAL A 339 -4.22 25.49 27.55
C VAL A 339 -3.20 25.69 26.43
N LYS A 340 -2.73 26.92 26.20
CA LYS A 340 -1.69 27.21 25.21
C LYS A 340 -0.33 26.60 25.56
N THR A 341 0.10 26.65 26.82
CA THR A 341 1.39 26.05 27.25
C THR A 341 1.38 24.52 27.21
N LEU A 342 0.21 23.90 27.41
CA LEU A 342 0.06 22.44 27.39
C LEU A 342 -0.26 21.87 26.00
N SER A 343 -0.61 22.74 25.04
CA SER A 343 -0.88 22.32 23.66
C SER A 343 0.42 22.09 22.88
N PRO A 344 0.49 21.07 22.00
CA PRO A 344 1.64 20.87 21.13
C PRO A 344 1.86 22.09 20.21
N PRO A 345 3.09 22.32 19.73
CA PRO A 345 3.44 23.49 18.93
C PRO A 345 2.79 23.53 17.52
N SER A 346 2.08 22.49 17.08
CA SER A 346 1.44 22.49 15.77
C SER A 346 0.08 23.20 15.80
N GLU A 347 -0.04 24.29 15.03
CA GLU A 347 -1.22 25.14 14.87
C GLU A 347 -2.51 24.42 14.42
N SER A 348 -2.42 23.16 13.95
CA SER A 348 -3.53 22.43 13.35
C SER A 348 -4.28 21.48 14.30
N ILE A 349 -4.02 21.51 15.61
CA ILE A 349 -4.69 20.62 16.56
C ILE A 349 -6.02 21.22 16.98
N ARG A 350 -7.12 20.47 16.77
CA ARG A 350 -8.43 20.80 17.34
C ARG A 350 -8.29 20.81 18.87
N GLN A 351 -8.24 22.00 19.45
CA GLN A 351 -8.16 22.19 20.90
C GLN A 351 -9.46 21.69 21.55
N GLU A 352 -9.52 20.42 21.89
CA GLU A 352 -10.69 19.83 22.54
C GLU A 352 -10.43 19.59 24.03
N ALA A 353 -11.02 20.49 24.82
CA ALA A 353 -11.46 20.32 26.21
C ALA A 353 -10.43 19.82 27.23
N ILE A 354 -9.53 20.70 27.68
CA ILE A 354 -8.87 20.53 28.99
C ILE A 354 -9.89 20.87 30.08
N ARG A 355 -10.30 19.88 30.87
CA ARG A 355 -11.24 20.05 31.99
C ARG A 355 -10.50 20.00 33.32
N PHE A 356 -10.64 21.05 34.11
CA PHE A 356 -10.15 21.12 35.47
C PHE A 356 -11.28 20.85 36.46
N ARG A 357 -11.08 19.90 37.37
CA ARG A 357 -11.99 19.64 38.50
C ARG A 357 -11.20 19.83 39.81
N SER A 358 -11.72 20.63 40.74
CA SER A 358 -11.15 20.72 42.09
C SER A 358 -11.83 19.72 43.01
N SER A 359 -11.07 18.84 43.67
CA SER A 359 -11.61 17.89 44.65
C SER A 359 -10.61 17.63 45.77
N ARG A 360 -11.09 17.34 46.98
CA ARG A 360 -10.22 17.04 48.12
C ARG A 360 -9.56 15.69 47.96
N PHE A 361 -8.23 15.63 48.00
CA PHE A 361 -7.52 14.36 48.04
C PHE A 361 -7.56 13.76 49.45
N GLN A 362 -7.96 12.49 49.55
CA GLN A 362 -7.83 11.73 50.80
C GLN A 362 -6.44 11.09 50.82
N LYS A 363 -5.49 11.71 51.51
CA LYS A 363 -4.20 11.06 51.79
C LYS A 363 -4.42 9.86 52.70
N THR A 364 -4.18 8.65 52.18
CA THR A 364 -4.07 7.46 53.02
C THR A 364 -2.72 7.51 53.74
N ASP A 365 -2.70 8.01 54.97
CA ASP A 365 -1.50 7.96 55.81
C ASP A 365 -1.12 6.49 56.08
N PRO A 366 0.08 6.01 55.65
CA PRO A 366 0.54 4.66 55.98
C PRO A 366 0.75 4.46 57.49
N LEU A 367 0.84 5.54 58.27
CA LEU A 367 0.90 5.52 59.74
C LEU A 367 -0.47 5.36 60.41
N SER A 368 -1.56 5.72 59.72
CA SER A 368 -2.92 5.61 60.26
C SER A 368 -3.42 4.16 60.27
N SER A 369 -3.00 3.34 59.29
CA SER A 369 -3.29 1.91 59.24
C SER A 369 -2.57 1.15 60.36
N ARG A 370 -1.31 1.51 60.68
CA ARG A 370 -0.55 0.97 61.82
C ARG A 370 -1.14 1.31 63.19
N ARG A 371 -1.79 2.47 63.35
CA ARG A 371 -2.50 2.83 64.59
C ARG A 371 -3.79 2.01 64.77
N LYS A 372 -4.53 1.74 63.69
CA LYS A 372 -5.73 0.89 63.74
C LYS A 372 -5.40 -0.56 64.09
N THR A 373 -4.30 -1.12 63.59
CA THR A 373 -3.88 -2.50 63.90
C THR A 373 -3.36 -2.67 65.33
N LYS A 374 -2.63 -1.68 65.89
CA LYS A 374 -2.21 -1.71 67.30
C LYS A 374 -3.39 -1.64 68.28
N ASN A 375 -4.41 -0.83 68.00
CA ASN A 375 -5.60 -0.74 68.86
C ASN A 375 -6.46 -2.02 68.81
N SER A 376 -6.55 -2.71 67.65
CA SER A 376 -7.23 -4.01 67.58
C SER A 376 -6.47 -5.13 68.29
N ALA A 377 -5.13 -5.07 68.32
CA ALA A 377 -4.30 -6.05 69.02
C ALA A 377 -4.37 -5.89 70.55
N ASN A 378 -4.41 -4.65 71.06
CA ASN A 378 -4.57 -4.39 72.50
C ASN A 378 -5.97 -4.76 73.01
N LYS A 379 -7.02 -4.58 72.21
CA LYS A 379 -8.39 -4.96 72.59
C LYS A 379 -8.59 -6.49 72.65
N LYS A 380 -7.82 -7.26 71.88
CA LYS A 380 -7.81 -8.74 71.96
C LYS A 380 -6.98 -9.30 73.13
N ARG A 381 -6.04 -8.54 73.68
CA ARG A 381 -5.24 -8.97 74.84
C ARG A 381 -5.90 -8.70 76.19
N SER A 382 -6.89 -7.81 76.26
CA SER A 382 -7.65 -7.54 77.51
C SER A 382 -8.91 -8.42 77.66
N ALA A 383 -9.19 -9.30 76.70
CA ALA A 383 -10.36 -10.18 76.68
C ALA A 383 -9.96 -11.67 76.73
N ARG A 384 -8.82 -11.98 77.36
CA ARG A 384 -8.33 -13.35 77.56
C ARG A 384 -7.97 -13.58 79.01
#